data_AF-A0AAV0JB02-F1
#
_entry.id   AF-A0AAV0JB02-F1
#
_cell.length_a   1.000
_cell.length_b   1.000
_cell.length_c   1.000
_cell.angle_alpha   90.00
_cell.angle_beta   90.00
_cell.angle_gamma   90.00
#
_symmetry.space_group_name_H-M   'P 1'
#
loop_
_entity.id
_entity.type
_entity.pdbx_description
1 polymer ?
#
loop_
_entity_poly.entity_id
_entity_poly.type
_entity_poly.pdbx_seq_one_letter_code
_entity_poly.pdbx_strand_id
1 'polypeptide(L)'
;MSPPASSRWRTAVSVIVLSFLFISPATAIYCDEDDCYDLLGVTQSATVSEIKKAYYKLSLKHHPDKNPDPESKKLFVKVANAYEVLKQ
;
A
#
# COMPACT_ATOMS: atom_id res chain seq x y z
N MET A 1 38.80 48.54 -2.48
CA MET A 1 37.61 48.26 -1.63
C MET A 1 36.47 47.86 -2.57
N SER A 2 36.13 46.58 -2.64
CA SER A 2 35.11 46.06 -3.58
C SER A 2 33.73 45.97 -2.89
N PRO A 3 32.61 46.25 -3.59
CA PRO A 3 31.27 46.40 -3.01
C PRO A 3 30.54 45.05 -2.76
N PRO A 4 29.38 45.06 -2.07
CA PRO A 4 28.91 43.98 -1.22
C PRO A 4 28.07 42.93 -1.95
N ALA A 5 28.18 41.68 -1.50
CA ALA A 5 27.38 40.55 -1.99
C ALA A 5 25.97 40.58 -1.36
N SER A 6 25.11 41.42 -1.91
CA SER A 6 23.67 41.30 -1.74
C SER A 6 23.17 40.00 -2.38
N SER A 7 22.11 39.43 -1.80
CA SER A 7 21.21 38.44 -2.42
C SER A 7 21.81 37.06 -2.75
N ARG A 8 22.09 36.26 -1.72
CA ARG A 8 22.17 34.79 -1.87
C ARG A 8 21.18 34.00 -1.01
N TRP A 9 20.16 34.66 -0.44
CA TRP A 9 19.17 33.99 0.43
C TRP A 9 17.75 33.98 -0.16
N ARG A 10 17.51 34.64 -1.31
CA ARG A 10 16.18 34.72 -1.94
C ARG A 10 15.84 33.57 -2.89
N THR A 11 16.82 32.71 -3.25
CA THR A 11 16.61 31.60 -4.20
C THR A 11 16.60 30.22 -3.54
N ALA A 12 16.91 30.11 -2.25
CA ALA A 12 16.97 28.82 -1.57
C ALA A 12 15.61 28.34 -1.03
N VAL A 13 14.59 29.20 -0.97
CA VAL A 13 13.29 28.86 -0.36
C VAL A 13 12.23 28.46 -1.40
N SER A 14 12.44 28.70 -2.69
CA SER A 14 11.41 28.51 -3.72
C SER A 14 11.34 27.15 -4.43
N VAL A 15 12.25 26.20 -4.18
CA VAL A 15 12.31 24.94 -4.98
C VAL A 15 11.87 23.68 -4.20
N ILE A 16 11.73 23.78 -2.87
CA ILE A 16 11.42 22.62 -2.01
C ILE A 16 9.91 22.29 -2.02
N VAL A 17 9.04 23.27 -2.25
CA VAL A 17 7.57 23.08 -2.19
C VAL A 17 6.99 22.52 -3.49
N LEU A 18 7.65 22.72 -4.65
CA LEU A 18 7.10 22.30 -5.95
C LEU A 18 7.43 20.84 -6.34
N SER A 19 8.29 20.16 -5.58
CA SER A 19 8.78 18.81 -5.91
C SER A 19 8.03 17.69 -5.20
N PHE A 20 7.18 18.01 -4.21
CA PHE A 20 6.46 17.03 -3.38
C PHE A 20 5.04 16.69 -3.87
N LEU A 21 4.57 17.28 -4.97
CA LEU A 21 3.20 17.09 -5.49
C LEU A 21 3.04 15.96 -6.52
N PHE A 22 4.09 15.19 -6.83
CA PHE A 22 4.04 14.14 -7.86
C PHE A 22 4.32 12.71 -7.35
N ILE A 23 4.46 12.51 -6.04
CA ILE A 23 4.52 11.15 -5.49
C ILE A 23 3.07 10.67 -5.35
N SER A 24 2.50 10.20 -6.45
CA SER A 24 1.19 9.53 -6.45
C SER A 24 1.31 8.21 -5.67
N PRO A 25 0.62 8.03 -4.54
CA PRO A 25 0.68 6.79 -3.75
C PRO A 25 -0.22 5.69 -4.36
N ALA A 26 -0.27 5.60 -5.70
CA ALA A 26 -1.27 4.78 -6.39
C ALA A 26 -0.85 3.33 -6.67
N THR A 27 0.40 2.94 -6.40
CA THR A 27 0.89 1.60 -6.76
C THR A 27 0.78 0.55 -5.65
N ALA A 28 0.20 0.88 -4.49
CA ALA A 28 0.25 -0.01 -3.32
C ALA A 28 -0.95 -0.97 -3.17
N ILE A 29 -2.00 -0.82 -3.97
CA ILE A 29 -3.26 -1.57 -3.82
C ILE A 29 -3.58 -2.28 -5.14
N TYR A 30 -2.79 -3.28 -5.49
CA TYR A 30 -3.14 -4.22 -6.55
C TYR A 30 -2.85 -5.63 -6.05
N CYS A 31 -3.79 -6.55 -6.26
CA CYS A 31 -3.44 -7.95 -6.41
C CYS A 31 -2.52 -7.98 -7.64
N ASP A 32 -1.34 -8.55 -7.47
CA ASP A 32 -0.24 -8.57 -8.45
C ASP A 32 -0.66 -9.38 -9.70
N GLU A 33 0.18 -10.28 -10.23
CA GLU A 33 -0.27 -11.24 -11.26
C GLU A 33 -1.29 -12.30 -10.74
N ASP A 34 -1.65 -12.27 -9.45
CA ASP A 34 -2.55 -13.23 -8.79
C ASP A 34 -4.02 -12.75 -8.79
N ASP A 35 -4.97 -13.66 -9.05
CA ASP A 35 -6.41 -13.38 -8.91
C ASP A 35 -6.78 -13.15 -7.42
N CYS A 36 -7.37 -11.98 -7.11
CA CYS A 36 -7.79 -11.62 -5.76
C CYS A 36 -8.78 -12.63 -5.14
N TYR A 37 -9.65 -13.23 -5.97
CA TYR A 37 -10.62 -14.22 -5.53
C TYR A 37 -9.93 -15.53 -5.11
N ASP A 38 -8.93 -15.95 -5.87
CA ASP A 38 -8.12 -17.14 -5.56
C ASP A 38 -7.25 -16.93 -4.31
N LEU A 39 -6.68 -15.72 -4.13
CA LEU A 39 -5.93 -15.37 -2.92
C LEU A 39 -6.78 -15.47 -1.64
N LEU A 40 -8.05 -15.07 -1.72
CA LEU A 40 -8.99 -15.19 -0.62
C LEU A 40 -9.63 -16.58 -0.55
N GLY A 41 -9.48 -17.41 -1.57
CA GLY A 41 -10.08 -18.74 -1.67
C GLY A 41 -11.61 -18.67 -1.77
N VAL A 42 -12.13 -17.66 -2.47
CA VAL A 42 -13.56 -17.45 -2.68
C VAL A 42 -13.88 -17.45 -4.17
N THR A 43 -15.14 -17.70 -4.54
CA THR A 43 -15.56 -17.65 -5.94
C THR A 43 -15.76 -16.21 -6.41
N GLN A 44 -15.73 -15.97 -7.72
CA GLN A 44 -16.05 -14.66 -8.30
C GLN A 44 -17.50 -14.21 -7.99
N SER A 45 -18.38 -15.17 -7.70
CA SER A 45 -19.77 -14.92 -7.27
C SER A 45 -19.91 -14.64 -5.77
N ALA A 46 -18.81 -14.61 -5.02
CA ALA A 46 -18.84 -14.46 -3.58
C ALA A 46 -19.39 -13.08 -3.17
N THR A 47 -20.21 -13.10 -2.14
CA THR A 47 -20.76 -11.89 -1.54
C THR A 47 -19.70 -11.17 -0.69
N VAL A 48 -19.89 -9.87 -0.46
CA VAL A 48 -19.02 -9.07 0.43
C VAL A 48 -18.88 -9.70 1.83
N SER A 49 -19.95 -10.36 2.31
CA SER A 49 -19.93 -11.08 3.60
C SER A 49 -18.99 -12.29 3.58
N GLU A 50 -18.96 -13.04 2.49
CA GLU A 50 -18.06 -14.19 2.30
C GLU A 50 -16.61 -13.75 2.13
N ILE A 51 -16.38 -12.70 1.35
CA ILE A 51 -15.06 -12.05 1.19
C ILE A 51 -14.52 -11.60 2.55
N LYS A 52 -15.34 -10.94 3.38
CA LYS A 52 -14.96 -10.52 4.74
C LYS A 52 -14.64 -11.68 5.66
N LYS A 53 -15.43 -12.76 5.61
CA LYS A 53 -15.18 -13.98 6.40
C LYS A 53 -13.87 -14.66 6.00
N ALA A 54 -13.61 -14.77 4.69
CA ALA A 54 -12.39 -15.34 4.16
C ALA A 54 -11.16 -14.53 4.57
N TYR A 55 -11.22 -13.20 4.42
CA TYR A 55 -10.18 -12.28 4.87
C TYR A 55 -9.85 -12.46 6.35
N TYR A 56 -10.86 -12.49 7.23
CA TYR A 56 -10.64 -12.65 8.67
C TYR A 56 -9.96 -13.97 9.02
N LYS A 57 -10.38 -15.07 8.38
CA LYS A 57 -9.80 -16.40 8.58
C LYS A 57 -8.32 -16.44 8.17
N LEU A 58 -7.99 -15.89 7.00
CA LEU A 58 -6.63 -15.85 6.48
C LEU A 58 -5.74 -14.89 7.27
N SER A 59 -6.27 -13.74 7.70
CA SER A 59 -5.56 -12.76 8.53
C SER A 59 -5.13 -13.35 9.86
N LEU A 60 -6.02 -14.10 10.53
CA LEU A 60 -5.67 -14.81 11.77
C LEU A 60 -4.65 -15.92 11.55
N LYS A 61 -4.75 -16.63 10.42
CA LYS A 61 -3.83 -17.71 10.07
C LYS A 61 -2.42 -17.21 9.78
N HIS A 62 -2.29 -16.08 9.10
CA HIS A 62 -1.00 -15.50 8.68
C HIS A 62 -0.58 -14.28 9.50
N HIS A 63 -1.20 -14.06 10.67
CA HIS A 63 -0.91 -12.90 11.50
C HIS A 63 0.57 -12.87 11.90
N PRO A 64 1.29 -11.75 11.71
CA PRO A 64 2.74 -11.68 11.94
C PRO A 64 3.15 -11.90 13.40
N ASP A 65 2.24 -11.65 14.35
CA ASP A 65 2.45 -11.94 15.78
C ASP A 65 2.52 -13.45 16.08
N LYS A 66 1.75 -14.26 15.35
CA LYS A 66 1.68 -15.71 15.56
C LYS A 66 2.60 -16.48 14.62
N ASN A 67 2.90 -15.92 13.45
CA ASN A 67 3.78 -16.51 12.45
C ASN A 67 4.83 -15.47 12.02
N PRO A 68 6.03 -15.52 12.60
CA PRO A 68 7.11 -14.57 12.28
C PRO A 68 7.77 -14.84 10.92
N ASP A 69 7.31 -15.85 10.17
CA ASP A 69 7.86 -16.19 8.86
C ASP A 69 7.69 -15.03 7.85
N PRO A 70 8.75 -14.73 7.08
CA PRO A 70 8.69 -13.67 6.07
C PRO A 70 7.64 -13.97 4.98
N GLU A 71 7.34 -15.24 4.74
CA GLU A 71 6.31 -15.67 3.81
C GLU A 71 4.89 -15.40 4.34
N SER A 72 4.62 -15.67 5.63
CA SER A 72 3.34 -15.31 6.25
C SER A 72 3.10 -13.81 6.21
N LYS A 73 4.14 -12.99 6.43
CA LYS A 73 4.03 -11.53 6.29
C LYS A 73 3.65 -11.12 4.86
N LYS A 74 4.26 -11.72 3.84
CA LYS A 74 3.91 -11.46 2.43
C LYS A 74 2.47 -11.86 2.13
N LEU A 75 2.06 -13.05 2.56
CA LEU A 75 0.69 -13.54 2.39
C LEU A 75 -0.34 -12.65 3.11
N PHE A 76 -0.03 -12.20 4.32
CA PHE A 76 -0.89 -11.29 5.08
C PHE A 76 -1.13 -9.98 4.32
N VAL A 77 -0.08 -9.38 3.76
CA VAL A 77 -0.20 -8.16 2.93
C VAL A 77 -1.00 -8.44 1.66
N LYS A 78 -0.74 -9.55 0.96
CA LYS A 78 -1.51 -9.93 -0.25
C LYS A 78 -2.99 -10.11 0.03
N VAL A 79 -3.33 -10.80 1.12
CA VAL A 79 -4.72 -11.04 1.56
C VAL A 79 -5.42 -9.74 1.94
N ALA A 80 -4.72 -8.82 2.61
CA ALA A 80 -5.26 -7.49 2.92
C ALA A 80 -5.53 -6.68 1.65
N ASN A 81 -4.61 -6.68 0.69
CA ASN A 81 -4.80 -5.99 -0.59
C ASN A 81 -5.98 -6.57 -1.37
N ALA A 82 -6.10 -7.90 -1.46
CA ALA A 82 -7.22 -8.55 -2.12
C ALA A 82 -8.57 -8.18 -1.51
N TYR A 83 -8.65 -8.12 -0.17
CA TYR A 83 -9.86 -7.68 0.52
C TYR A 83 -10.20 -6.21 0.22
N GLU A 84 -9.20 -5.32 0.23
CA GLU A 84 -9.42 -3.89 -0.06
C GLU A 84 -9.89 -3.66 -1.50
N VAL A 85 -9.43 -4.46 -2.46
CA VAL A 85 -9.87 -4.40 -3.87
C VAL A 85 -11.29 -4.96 -4.02
N LEU A 86 -11.59 -6.13 -3.45
CA LEU A 86 -12.87 -6.81 -3.66
C LEU A 86 -14.02 -6.24 -2.82
N LYS A 87 -13.73 -5.47 -1.77
CA LYS A 87 -14.78 -4.84 -0.93
C LYS A 87 -15.34 -3.55 -1.54
N GLN A 88 -14.71 -3.01 -2.58
CA GLN A 88 -15.08 -1.76 -3.25
C GLN A 88 -16.32 -1.96 -4.12
#